data_AF-A0A438W4B0-F1
#
_entry.id   AF-A0A438W4B0-F1
#
_cell.length_a   1.000
_cell.length_b   1.000
_cell.length_c   1.000
_cell.angle_alpha   90.00
_cell.angle_beta   90.00
_cell.angle_gamma   90.00
#
_symmetry.space_group_name_H-M   'P 1'
#
loop_
_entity.id
_entity.type
_entity.pdbx_description
1 polymer ?
#
loop_
_entity_poly.entity_id
_entity_poly.type
_entity_poly.pdbx_seq_one_letter_code
_entity_poly.pdbx_strand_id
1 'polypeptide(L)'
;LASEARVPFFYESGSAFSQIYVGAGAKKVHELFMHAKRHAPSIIFIDEIDALGKARGGHRSDEREATLNQLLTEMDGFLQNDEVVVIGATNQMEVMDEALLRSKRFDRR
;
A
#
# COMPACT_ATOMS: atom_id res chain seq x y z
N LEU A 1 3.15 -0.54 -19.84
CA LEU A 1 4.03 -0.92 -18.71
C LEU A 1 3.80 -2.37 -18.23
N ALA A 2 2.56 -2.90 -18.18
CA ALA A 2 2.33 -4.28 -17.74
C ALA A 2 2.52 -5.37 -18.84
N SER A 3 2.33 -5.05 -20.13
CA SER A 3 2.42 -6.06 -21.20
C SER A 3 3.83 -6.44 -21.64
N GLU A 4 4.86 -5.65 -21.30
CA GLU A 4 6.25 -5.91 -21.74
C GLU A 4 7.12 -6.59 -20.67
N ALA A 5 6.75 -6.54 -19.38
CA ALA A 5 7.65 -6.99 -18.31
C ALA A 5 7.52 -8.48 -17.93
N ARG A 6 6.46 -9.21 -18.32
CA ARG A 6 6.19 -10.62 -17.92
C ARG A 6 6.34 -10.92 -16.42
N VAL A 7 6.27 -9.90 -15.56
CA VAL A 7 6.34 -10.08 -14.11
C VAL A 7 4.92 -10.17 -13.55
N PRO A 8 4.69 -10.98 -12.50
CA PRO A 8 3.42 -11.01 -11.78
C PRO A 8 2.96 -9.62 -11.35
N PHE A 9 1.68 -9.33 -11.61
CA PHE A 9 1.06 -8.05 -11.33
C PHE A 9 -0.09 -8.26 -10.34
N PHE A 10 0.07 -7.72 -9.13
CA PHE A 10 -0.92 -7.73 -8.07
C PHE A 10 -1.62 -6.39 -8.04
N TYR A 11 -2.95 -6.39 -8.07
CA TYR A 11 -3.77 -5.17 -8.08
C TYR A 11 -4.75 -5.19 -6.91
N GLU A 12 -4.80 -4.11 -6.14
CA GLU A 12 -5.79 -3.89 -5.09
C GLU A 12 -6.24 -2.42 -5.06
N SER A 13 -7.50 -2.17 -4.69
CA SER A 13 -7.99 -0.81 -4.39
C SER A 13 -7.80 -0.52 -2.90
N GLY A 14 -7.43 0.71 -2.57
CA GLY A 14 -7.31 1.24 -1.22
C GLY A 14 -8.59 1.05 -0.40
N SER A 15 -9.74 1.13 -1.06
CA SER A 15 -11.06 0.88 -0.45
C SER A 15 -11.24 -0.58 -0.02
N ALA A 16 -10.60 -1.53 -0.70
CA ALA A 16 -10.72 -2.96 -0.40
C ALA A 16 -10.07 -3.35 0.94
N PHE A 17 -9.23 -2.46 1.50
CA PHE A 17 -8.65 -2.60 2.83
C PHE A 17 -9.48 -1.93 3.93
N SER A 18 -10.46 -1.09 3.58
CA SER A 18 -11.42 -0.51 4.53
C SER A 18 -12.56 -1.50 4.76
N GLN A 19 -12.37 -2.44 5.70
CA GLN A 19 -13.41 -3.40 6.07
C GLN A 19 -14.22 -2.94 7.27
N ILE A 20 -15.29 -3.67 7.58
CA ILE A 20 -16.11 -3.49 8.79
C ILE A 20 -15.48 -4.26 9.97
N TYR A 21 -14.54 -5.17 9.66
CA TYR A 21 -13.92 -6.07 10.61
C TYR A 21 -12.52 -5.58 10.99
N VAL A 22 -12.40 -5.14 12.25
CA VAL A 22 -11.14 -4.67 12.84
C VAL A 22 -10.00 -5.65 12.56
N GLY A 23 -8.94 -5.17 11.92
CA GLY A 23 -7.72 -5.94 11.62
C GLY A 23 -7.74 -6.75 10.32
N ALA A 24 -8.90 -6.85 9.64
CA ALA A 24 -8.96 -7.54 8.35
C ALA A 24 -8.19 -6.79 7.26
N GLY A 25 -8.21 -5.44 7.29
CA GLY A 25 -7.41 -4.60 6.39
C GLY A 25 -5.91 -4.86 6.53
N ALA A 26 -5.38 -4.80 7.76
CA ALA A 26 -3.97 -5.06 8.04
C ALA A 26 -3.53 -6.47 7.60
N LYS A 27 -4.33 -7.50 7.88
CA LYS A 27 -4.04 -8.86 7.43
C LYS A 27 -3.96 -8.96 5.90
N LYS A 28 -4.90 -8.32 5.19
CA LYS A 28 -4.92 -8.32 3.73
C LYS A 28 -3.70 -7.62 3.12
N VAL A 29 -3.24 -6.53 3.74
CA VAL A 29 -1.98 -5.86 3.37
C VAL A 29 -0.80 -6.84 3.54
N HIS A 30 -0.68 -7.48 4.70
CA HIS A 30 0.40 -8.46 4.92
C HIS A 30 0.38 -9.60 3.89
N GLU A 31 -0.80 -10.16 3.58
CA GLU A 31 -0.95 -11.20 2.57
C GLU A 31 -0.56 -10.72 1.18
N LEU A 32 -1.00 -9.53 0.74
CA LEU A 32 -0.63 -8.96 -0.55
C LEU A 32 0.90 -8.89 -0.72
N PHE A 33 1.60 -8.35 0.27
CA PHE A 33 3.06 -8.20 0.24
C PHE A 33 3.77 -9.56 0.32
N MET A 34 3.29 -10.48 1.15
CA MET A 34 3.81 -11.84 1.20
C MET A 34 3.66 -12.57 -0.14
N HIS A 35 2.53 -12.42 -0.82
CA HIS A 35 2.29 -13.01 -2.13
C HIS A 35 3.22 -12.41 -3.18
N ALA A 36 3.40 -11.09 -3.20
CA ALA A 36 4.32 -10.42 -4.12
C ALA A 36 5.77 -10.84 -3.92
N LYS A 37 6.23 -10.90 -2.66
CA LYS A 37 7.58 -11.36 -2.28
C LYS A 37 7.86 -12.79 -2.74
N ARG A 38 6.87 -13.70 -2.61
CA ARG A 38 7.02 -15.09 -3.09
C ARG A 38 7.11 -15.22 -4.61
N HIS A 39 6.64 -14.22 -5.36
CA HIS A 39 6.61 -14.22 -6.82
C HIS A 39 7.54 -13.16 -7.42
N ALA A 40 8.54 -12.70 -6.65
CA ALA A 40 9.53 -11.75 -7.12
C ALA A 40 10.30 -12.30 -8.34
N PRO A 41 10.61 -11.48 -9.37
CA PRO A 41 10.28 -10.05 -9.48
C PRO A 41 8.78 -9.81 -9.73
N SER A 42 8.14 -8.90 -8.99
CA SER A 42 6.70 -8.61 -9.16
C SER A 42 6.33 -7.15 -8.92
N ILE A 43 5.11 -6.78 -9.33
CA ILE A 43 4.58 -5.42 -9.20
C ILE A 43 3.32 -5.47 -8.35
N ILE A 44 3.24 -4.62 -7.32
CA ILE A 44 2.02 -4.33 -6.57
C ILE A 44 1.49 -2.98 -7.05
N PHE A 45 0.24 -2.92 -7.48
CA PHE A 45 -0.48 -1.69 -7.80
C PHE A 45 -1.61 -1.49 -6.81
N ILE A 46 -1.56 -0.36 -6.08
CA ILE A 46 -2.59 0.06 -5.13
C ILE A 46 -3.27 1.30 -5.70
N ASP A 47 -4.51 1.15 -6.16
CA ASP A 47 -5.32 2.31 -6.58
C ASP A 47 -6.00 2.96 -5.37
N GLU A 48 -6.39 4.23 -5.48
CA GLU A 48 -7.09 4.98 -4.42
C GLU A 48 -6.43 4.84 -3.03
N ILE A 49 -5.10 4.93 -2.97
CA ILE A 49 -4.36 4.80 -1.70
C ILE A 49 -4.75 5.89 -0.68
N ASP A 50 -5.34 6.99 -1.15
CA ASP A 50 -5.97 8.02 -0.32
C ASP A 50 -7.13 7.49 0.53
N ALA A 51 -7.78 6.38 0.15
CA ALA A 51 -8.77 5.72 1.00
C ALA A 51 -8.17 5.23 2.34
N LEU A 52 -6.88 4.91 2.36
CA LEU A 52 -6.13 4.52 3.56
C LEU A 52 -5.45 5.72 4.23
N GLY A 53 -4.99 6.69 3.45
CA GLY A 53 -4.15 7.81 3.89
C GLY A 53 -4.90 9.11 4.22
N LYS A 54 -6.24 9.16 4.14
CA LYS A 54 -7.00 10.40 4.35
C LYS A 54 -6.90 10.89 5.79
N ALA A 55 -6.03 11.87 6.01
CA ALA A 55 -6.01 12.65 7.24
C ALA A 55 -7.20 13.62 7.23
N ARG A 56 -8.19 13.41 8.10
CA ARG A 56 -8.92 14.43 8.89
C ARG A 56 -10.40 14.10 9.09
N GLY A 57 -10.84 14.24 10.35
CA GLY A 57 -12.25 14.45 10.69
C GLY A 57 -12.79 13.63 11.86
N GLY A 58 -12.20 13.72 13.05
CA GLY A 58 -12.97 13.60 14.31
C GLY A 58 -13.52 12.25 14.76
N HIS A 59 -13.34 11.15 14.03
CA HIS A 59 -13.59 9.80 14.53
C HIS A 59 -12.41 8.91 14.17
N ARG A 60 -11.56 8.63 15.16
CA ARG A 60 -10.47 7.65 15.06
C ARG A 60 -11.07 6.31 14.66
N SER A 61 -10.92 5.94 13.40
CA SER A 61 -11.12 4.55 12.98
C SER A 61 -9.79 3.87 13.21
N ASP A 62 -9.60 3.32 14.42
CA ASP A 62 -8.37 2.63 14.85
C ASP A 62 -7.96 1.53 13.84
N GLU A 63 -8.93 0.97 13.12
CA GLU A 63 -8.72 -0.02 12.05
C GLU A 63 -7.98 0.55 10.83
N ARG A 64 -8.33 1.75 10.38
CA ARG A 64 -7.68 2.39 9.23
C ARG A 64 -6.25 2.74 9.56
N GLU A 65 -6.01 3.28 10.75
CA GLU A 65 -4.68 3.58 11.24
C GLU A 65 -3.82 2.31 11.36
N ALA A 66 -4.38 1.21 11.89
CA ALA A 66 -3.70 -0.07 11.94
C ALA A 66 -3.34 -0.61 10.54
N THR A 67 -4.25 -0.47 9.57
CA THR A 67 -4.03 -0.92 8.19
C THR A 67 -2.98 -0.08 7.48
N LEU A 68 -3.02 1.25 7.65
CA LEU A 68 -2.02 2.17 7.14
C LEU A 68 -0.64 1.87 7.75
N ASN A 69 -0.57 1.68 9.07
CA ASN A 69 0.67 1.33 9.76
C ASN A 69 1.25 -0.01 9.28
N GLN A 70 0.41 -1.02 9.01
CA GLN A 70 0.87 -2.27 8.41
C GLN A 70 1.45 -2.05 7.01
N LEU A 71 0.80 -1.22 6.17
CA LEU A 71 1.31 -0.88 4.86
C LEU A 71 2.68 -0.20 4.94
N LEU A 72 2.83 0.78 5.84
CA LEU A 72 4.10 1.45 6.09
C LEU A 72 5.18 0.49 6.61
N THR A 73 4.80 -0.46 7.48
CA THR A 73 5.72 -1.48 8.01
C THR A 73 6.18 -2.43 6.92
N GLU A 74 5.27 -2.90 6.05
CA GLU A 74 5.65 -3.72 4.90
C GLU A 74 6.58 -2.95 3.97
N MET A 75 6.28 -1.67 3.68
CA MET A 75 7.11 -0.78 2.85
C MET A 75 8.48 -0.48 3.46
N ASP A 76 8.59 -0.30 4.78
CA ASP A 76 9.88 -0.14 5.48
C ASP A 76 10.71 -1.42 5.50
N GLY A 77 10.03 -2.56 5.50
CA GLY A 77 10.65 -3.89 5.46
C GLY A 77 11.28 -4.23 4.13
N PHE A 78 11.13 -3.41 3.08
CA PHE A 78 11.78 -3.63 1.80
C PHE A 78 13.27 -3.40 1.92
N LEU A 79 14.03 -4.47 1.74
CA LEU A 79 15.44 -4.37 1.41
C LEU A 79 15.56 -4.09 -0.10
N GLN A 80 16.59 -3.37 -0.53
CA GLN A 80 16.88 -3.07 -1.94
C GLN A 80 16.89 -4.29 -2.89
N ASN A 81 16.86 -5.52 -2.35
CA ASN A 81 16.95 -6.79 -3.09
C ASN A 81 15.62 -7.54 -3.27
N ASP A 82 14.47 -7.04 -2.79
CA ASP A 82 13.23 -7.83 -2.83
C ASP A 82 12.59 -7.92 -4.24
N GLU A 83 13.16 -7.29 -5.27
CA GLU A 83 12.68 -7.25 -6.67
C GLU A 83 11.16 -6.97 -6.83
N VAL A 84 10.54 -6.39 -5.82
CA VAL A 84 9.11 -6.06 -5.78
C VAL A 84 8.94 -4.55 -5.89
N VAL A 85 8.19 -4.11 -6.89
CA VAL A 85 7.90 -2.70 -7.14
C VAL A 85 6.49 -2.39 -6.65
N VAL A 86 6.34 -1.39 -5.79
CA VAL A 86 5.02 -0.91 -5.33
C VAL A 86 4.68 0.40 -6.04
N ILE A 87 3.51 0.45 -6.67
CA ILE A 87 2.95 1.61 -7.36
C ILE A 87 1.66 1.99 -6.65
N GLY A 88 1.59 3.21 -6.11
CA GLY A 88 0.38 3.77 -5.53
C GLY A 88 -0.23 4.82 -6.44
N ALA A 89 -1.53 4.73 -6.72
CA ALA A 89 -2.31 5.78 -7.37
C ALA A 89 -3.25 6.44 -6.36
N THR A 90 -3.39 7.76 -6.45
CA THR A 90 -4.24 8.58 -5.58
C THR A 90 -4.93 9.65 -6.40
N ASN A 91 -6.20 9.91 -6.11
CA ASN A 91 -6.93 11.05 -6.65
C ASN A 91 -6.80 12.31 -5.77
N GLN A 92 -6.29 12.16 -4.53
CA GLN A 92 -6.15 13.22 -3.53
C GLN A 92 -4.71 13.30 -3.03
N MET A 93 -3.78 13.69 -3.89
CA MET A 93 -2.36 13.85 -3.51
C MET A 93 -2.17 14.87 -2.37
N GLU A 94 -3.06 15.85 -2.26
CA GLU A 94 -3.05 16.94 -1.27
C GLU A 94 -3.55 16.55 0.14
N VAL A 95 -4.24 15.41 0.27
CA VAL A 95 -4.80 14.92 1.55
C VAL A 95 -4.06 13.68 2.06
N MET A 96 -3.00 13.28 1.35
CA MET A 96 -2.22 12.09 1.67
C MET A 96 -1.32 12.35 2.88
N ASP A 97 -1.32 11.40 3.82
CA ASP A 97 -0.48 11.45 5.03
C ASP A 97 1.00 11.73 4.68
N GLU A 98 1.61 12.68 5.37
CA GLU A 98 3.04 13.01 5.21
C GLU A 98 3.95 11.80 5.45
N ALA A 99 3.50 10.79 6.19
CA ALA A 99 4.22 9.54 6.42
C ALA A 99 4.38 8.68 5.14
N LEU A 100 3.49 8.82 4.16
CA LEU A 100 3.62 8.22 2.83
C LEU A 100 4.56 9.04 1.94
N LEU A 101 4.63 10.36 2.16
CA LEU A 101 5.46 11.30 1.40
C LEU A 101 6.90 11.43 1.92
N ARG A 102 7.22 10.84 3.08
CA ARG A 102 8.55 10.93 3.68
C ARG A 102 9.58 10.18 2.83
N SER A 103 10.63 10.92 2.44
CA SER A 103 11.79 10.45 1.68
C SER A 103 12.31 9.10 2.22
N LYS A 104 12.28 8.08 1.35
CA LYS A 104 12.66 6.65 1.46
C LYS A 104 11.54 5.63 1.17
N ARG A 105 10.27 6.03 1.06
CA ARG A 105 9.14 5.09 0.78
C ARG A 105 8.54 5.17 -0.63
N PHE A 106 8.55 6.34 -1.26
CA PHE A 106 8.21 6.52 -2.67
C PHE A 106 9.37 7.23 -3.37
N ASP A 107 10.13 6.52 -4.20
CA ASP A 107 11.41 7.03 -4.71
C ASP A 107 11.33 7.70 -6.09
N ARG A 108 10.16 7.75 -6.76
CA ARG A 108 10.03 8.48 -8.03
C ARG A 108 8.61 9.02 -8.27
N ARG A 109 8.54 10.32 -8.58
CA ARG A 109 7.47 10.91 -9.40
C ARG A 109 7.78 10.69 -10.88
#